data_AF-A0ABD0R0X5-F1
#
_entry.id   AF-A0ABD0R0X5-F1
#
_cell.length_a   1.000
_cell.length_b   1.000
_cell.length_c   1.000
_cell.angle_alpha   90.00
_cell.angle_beta   90.00
_cell.angle_gamma   90.00
#
_symmetry.space_group_name_H-M   'P 1'
#
loop_
_entity.id
_entity.type
_entity.pdbx_description
1 polymer ?
#
loop_
_entity_poly.entity_id
_entity_poly.type
_entity_poly.pdbx_seq_one_letter_code
_entity_poly.pdbx_strand_id
1 'polypeptide(L)'
;VDTVAADFLLRKGGEKKFNVKTLRLGPLTKRGFYLAFQAQGACMALLSVRVFFKKCPSLTRSLSVFPETVPRSLVQEAVGQCVANAAQPGPNPRPPKMFCGEDGQWVDQPTTTCTCLPGFEASHGELECR
;
A
#
# COMPACT_ATOMS: atom_id res chain seq x y z
N VAL A 1 23.39 3.53 -7.21
CA VAL A 1 23.81 2.14 -7.50
C VAL A 1 24.03 1.51 -6.14
N ASP A 2 23.25 0.49 -5.79
CA ASP A 2 23.35 -0.19 -4.50
C ASP A 2 24.19 -1.45 -4.63
N THR A 3 25.06 -1.70 -3.64
CA THR A 3 25.86 -2.93 -3.55
C THR A 3 25.08 -3.98 -2.77
N VAL A 4 24.89 -5.16 -3.37
CA VAL A 4 24.18 -6.28 -2.76
C VAL A 4 25.19 -7.31 -2.24
N ALA A 5 25.15 -7.59 -0.94
CA ALA A 5 25.96 -8.62 -0.31
C ALA A 5 25.11 -9.83 0.10
N ALA A 6 25.73 -11.00 0.16
CA ALA A 6 25.12 -12.22 0.70
C ALA A 6 25.25 -12.23 2.23
N ASP A 7 24.20 -12.68 2.92
CA ASP A 7 24.25 -12.98 4.36
C ASP A 7 24.86 -14.36 4.61
N PHE A 8 24.63 -15.30 3.68
CA PHE A 8 25.15 -16.66 3.72
C PHE A 8 25.98 -16.98 2.48
N LEU A 9 27.19 -17.49 2.70
CA LEU A 9 28.08 -17.96 1.64
C LEU A 9 27.98 -19.48 1.51
N LEU A 10 27.89 -19.98 0.27
CA LEU A 10 27.93 -21.41 -0.01
C LEU A 10 29.34 -21.94 0.28
N ARG A 11 29.45 -22.87 1.22
CA ARG A 11 30.70 -23.56 1.56
C ARG A 11 30.64 -25.02 1.12
N LYS A 12 31.80 -25.60 0.79
CA LYS A 12 31.91 -27.02 0.41
C LYS A 12 31.46 -27.90 1.58
N GLY A 13 30.47 -28.76 1.36
CA GLY A 13 29.86 -29.59 2.41
C GLY A 13 28.89 -28.85 3.34
N GLY A 14 28.60 -27.57 3.09
CA GLY A 14 27.62 -26.80 3.82
C GLY A 14 26.21 -26.89 3.22
N GLU A 15 25.22 -26.53 4.02
CA GLU A 15 23.83 -26.42 3.55
C GLU A 15 23.67 -25.34 2.47
N LYS A 16 22.83 -25.63 1.48
CA LYS A 16 22.42 -24.62 0.50
C LYS A 16 21.41 -23.67 1.14
N LYS A 17 21.83 -22.42 1.36
CA LYS A 17 20.97 -21.33 1.84
C LYS A 17 20.79 -20.29 0.72
N PHE A 18 19.57 -19.76 0.63
CA PHE A 18 19.25 -18.70 -0.32
C PHE A 18 19.31 -17.34 0.37
N ASN A 19 19.86 -16.35 -0.32
CA ASN A 19 19.90 -14.97 0.15
C ASN A 19 18.73 -14.19 -0.43
N VAL A 20 18.03 -13.43 0.40
CA VAL A 20 16.96 -12.53 -0.04
C VAL A 20 17.33 -11.11 0.39
N LYS A 21 17.41 -10.20 -0.59
CA LYS A 21 17.69 -8.80 -0.35
C LYS A 21 16.57 -7.95 -0.93
N THR A 22 15.98 -7.12 -0.09
CA THR A 22 14.93 -6.17 -0.47
C THR A 22 15.53 -4.77 -0.48
N LEU A 23 15.49 -4.12 -1.65
CA LEU A 23 15.97 -2.76 -1.85
C LEU A 23 14.79 -1.85 -2.20
N ARG A 24 14.80 -0.63 -1.68
CA ARG A 24 13.82 0.40 -2.04
C ARG A 24 14.36 1.18 -3.24
N LEU A 25 13.59 1.21 -4.32
CA LEU A 25 13.87 2.05 -5.47
C LEU A 25 13.22 3.41 -5.25
N GLY A 26 14.02 4.48 -5.30
CA GLY A 26 13.57 5.86 -5.05
C GLY A 26 12.47 6.33 -6.01
N PRO A 27 11.87 7.52 -5.78
CA PRO A 27 10.67 7.93 -6.49
C PRO A 27 10.89 7.91 -8.00
N LEU A 28 10.15 7.05 -8.68
CA LEU A 28 10.20 6.90 -10.13
C LEU A 28 9.40 8.03 -10.77
N THR A 29 10.08 8.92 -11.51
CA THR A 29 9.47 10.10 -12.15
C THR A 29 9.23 9.93 -13.65
N LYS A 30 9.85 8.91 -14.26
CA LYS A 30 9.69 8.57 -15.68
C LYS A 30 8.71 7.40 -15.83
N ARG A 31 8.29 7.14 -17.07
CA ARG A 31 7.31 6.09 -17.40
C ARG A 31 7.78 4.66 -17.07
N GLY A 32 9.07 4.46 -16.84
CA GLY A 32 9.64 3.16 -16.52
C GLY A 32 11.11 3.27 -16.13
N PHE A 33 11.71 2.12 -15.85
CA PHE A 33 13.11 1.99 -15.46
C PHE A 33 13.65 0.63 -15.91
N TYR A 34 14.98 0.52 -15.93
CA TYR A 34 15.68 -0.74 -16.21
C TYR A 34 16.45 -1.16 -14.96
N LEU A 35 16.51 -2.46 -14.71
CA LEU A 35 17.39 -3.06 -13.70
C LEU A 35 18.55 -3.74 -14.41
N ALA A 36 19.75 -3.50 -13.92
CA ALA A 36 20.97 -4.15 -14.40
C ALA A 36 21.75 -4.68 -13.20
N PHE A 37 22.34 -5.87 -13.35
CA PHE A 37 23.14 -6.53 -12.33
C PHE A 37 24.58 -6.63 -12.83
N GLN A 38 25.52 -6.07 -12.07
CA GLN A 38 26.94 -6.16 -12.36
C GLN A 38 27.61 -6.98 -11.26
N ALA A 39 28.35 -8.02 -11.65
CA ALA A 39 29.18 -8.81 -10.76
C ALA A 39 30.62 -8.77 -11.26
N GLN A 40 31.56 -8.46 -10.36
CA GLN A 40 33.00 -8.50 -10.63
C GLN A 40 33.65 -9.38 -9.58
N GLY A 41 34.35 -10.44 -10.01
CA GLY A 41 35.08 -11.33 -9.10
C GLY A 41 34.21 -12.16 -8.13
N ALA A 42 32.90 -12.28 -8.36
CA ALA A 42 31.98 -13.03 -7.51
C ALA A 42 31.47 -14.31 -8.19
N CYS A 43 31.40 -15.41 -7.45
CA CYS A 43 30.67 -16.62 -7.85
C CYS A 43 29.25 -16.53 -7.30
N MET A 44 28.31 -16.04 -8.11
CA MET A 44 26.92 -15.84 -7.70
C MET A 44 25.93 -16.44 -8.70
N ALA A 45 24.76 -16.85 -8.19
CA ALA A 45 23.61 -17.25 -8.99
C ALA A 45 22.41 -16.38 -8.60
N LEU A 46 21.83 -15.67 -9.57
CA LEU A 46 20.60 -14.90 -9.39
C LEU A 46 19.40 -15.81 -9.66
N LEU A 47 18.65 -16.16 -8.61
CA LEU A 47 17.59 -17.16 -8.73
C LEU A 47 16.22 -16.56 -9.07
N SER A 48 15.92 -15.37 -8.53
CA SER A 48 14.64 -14.69 -8.76
C SER A 48 14.80 -13.21 -8.53
N VAL A 49 14.08 -12.41 -9.33
CA VAL A 49 13.96 -10.97 -9.17
C VAL A 49 12.48 -10.65 -9.16
N ARG A 50 12.00 -10.06 -8.06
CA ARG A 50 10.62 -9.58 -7.94
C ARG A 50 10.63 -8.07 -7.78
N VAL A 51 10.02 -7.39 -8.74
CA VAL A 51 9.76 -5.96 -8.68
C VAL A 51 8.30 -5.76 -8.31
N PHE A 52 8.03 -4.93 -7.31
CA PHE A 52 6.67 -4.64 -6.88
C PHE A 52 6.60 -3.24 -6.26
N PHE A 53 5.39 -2.72 -6.18
CA PHE A 53 5.05 -1.57 -5.35
C PHE A 53 3.96 -1.99 -4.37
N LYS A 54 3.81 -1.23 -3.28
CA LYS A 54 2.76 -1.44 -2.30
C LYS A 54 1.60 -0.49 -2.58
N LYS A 55 0.39 -0.92 -2.22
CA LYS A 55 -0.84 -0.14 -2.37
C LYS A 55 -1.79 -0.49 -1.24
N CYS A 56 -2.58 0.49 -0.80
CA CYS A 56 -3.71 0.23 0.07
C CYS A 56 -4.90 -0.20 -0.79
N PRO A 57 -5.53 -1.36 -0.53
CA PRO A 57 -6.67 -1.84 -1.31
C PRO A 57 -7.87 -0.93 -1.11
N SER A 58 -8.87 -1.02 -2.00
CA SER A 58 -10.15 -0.35 -1.74
C SER A 58 -10.76 -0.89 -0.43
N LEU A 59 -11.29 0.02 0.37
CA LEU A 59 -11.80 -0.26 1.70
C LEU A 59 -13.08 0.54 1.94
N THR A 60 -14.10 -0.11 2.48
CA THR A 60 -15.25 0.58 3.05
C THR A 60 -15.13 0.55 4.58
N ARG A 61 -15.24 1.71 5.23
CA ARG A 61 -15.20 1.85 6.68
C ARG A 61 -15.99 3.07 7.11
N SER A 62 -16.78 2.95 8.17
CA SER A 62 -17.59 4.04 8.73
C SER A 62 -18.41 4.76 7.66
N LEU A 63 -19.17 3.96 6.91
CA LEU A 63 -20.09 4.39 5.84
C LEU A 63 -19.40 5.18 4.72
N SER A 64 -18.09 4.99 4.56
CA SER A 64 -17.26 5.68 3.58
C SER A 64 -16.44 4.68 2.76
N VAL A 65 -16.46 4.81 1.44
CA VAL A 65 -15.68 4.01 0.49
C VAL A 65 -14.41 4.78 0.12
N PHE A 66 -13.26 4.16 0.31
CA PHE A 66 -11.96 4.67 -0.09
C PHE A 66 -11.44 3.86 -1.29
N PRO A 67 -10.96 4.54 -2.35
CA PRO A 67 -10.43 3.87 -3.52
C PRO A 67 -9.07 3.25 -3.23
N GLU A 68 -8.68 2.28 -4.05
CA GLU A 68 -7.30 1.78 -4.07
C GLU A 68 -6.30 2.94 -4.23
N THR A 69 -5.31 3.00 -3.35
CA THR A 69 -4.38 4.13 -3.25
C THR A 69 -2.93 3.65 -3.25
N VAL A 70 -2.11 4.21 -4.15
CA VAL A 70 -0.67 3.97 -4.19
C VAL A 70 0.05 5.12 -3.48
N PRO A 71 0.74 4.88 -2.35
CA PRO A 71 1.41 5.92 -1.60
C PRO A 71 2.64 6.44 -2.37
N ARG A 72 2.76 7.76 -2.51
CA ARG A 72 3.93 8.43 -3.12
C ARG A 72 4.90 9.01 -2.08
N SER A 73 4.49 8.98 -0.82
CA SER A 73 5.17 9.49 0.38
C SER A 73 4.99 8.47 1.52
N LEU A 74 5.63 8.73 2.66
CA LEU A 74 5.48 7.88 3.86
C LEU A 74 4.01 7.67 4.25
N VAL A 75 3.21 8.73 4.09
CA VAL A 75 1.77 8.75 4.33
C VAL A 75 1.10 9.51 3.20
N GLN A 76 0.07 8.94 2.59
CA GLN A 76 -0.68 9.48 1.46
C GLN A 76 -2.14 9.69 1.87
N GLU A 77 -2.63 10.93 1.79
CA GLU A 77 -4.06 11.20 1.96
C GLU A 77 -4.86 10.64 0.78
N ALA A 78 -5.96 9.95 1.09
CA ALA A 78 -6.96 9.48 0.14
C ALA A 78 -8.33 10.08 0.48
N VAL A 79 -9.02 10.54 -0.55
CA VAL A 79 -10.38 11.09 -0.44
C VAL A 79 -11.37 9.97 -0.78
N GLY A 80 -12.25 9.68 0.16
CA GLY A 80 -13.33 8.72 -0.01
C GLY A 80 -14.64 9.37 -0.44
N GLN A 81 -15.68 8.55 -0.51
CA GLN A 81 -17.06 8.96 -0.78
C GLN A 81 -18.00 8.22 0.17
N CYS A 82 -19.16 8.80 0.47
CA CYS A 82 -20.16 8.08 1.25
C CYS A 82 -20.69 6.87 0.47
N VAL A 83 -21.04 5.81 1.21
CA VAL A 83 -21.80 4.69 0.64
C VAL A 83 -23.18 5.16 0.17
N ALA A 84 -23.86 4.32 -0.61
CA ALA A 84 -25.24 4.61 -1.00
C ALA A 84 -26.12 4.86 0.23
N ASN A 85 -27.06 5.80 0.12
CA ASN A 85 -27.96 6.22 1.20
C ASN A 85 -27.26 6.79 2.44
N ALA A 86 -26.02 7.26 2.30
CA ALA A 86 -25.30 7.99 3.34
C ALA A 86 -24.87 9.37 2.82
N ALA A 87 -24.78 10.33 3.73
CA ALA A 87 -24.28 11.67 3.46
C ALA A 87 -23.41 12.16 4.61
N GLN A 88 -22.65 13.21 4.34
CA GLN A 88 -21.83 13.83 5.38
C GLN A 88 -22.66 14.81 6.20
N PRO A 89 -22.47 14.85 7.52
CA PRO A 89 -23.23 15.76 8.36
C PRO A 89 -22.77 17.22 8.21
N GLY A 90 -23.72 18.15 8.33
CA GLY A 90 -23.46 19.59 8.46
C GLY A 90 -23.64 20.43 7.18
N PRO A 91 -23.60 21.77 7.32
CA PRO A 91 -23.93 22.71 6.24
C PRO A 91 -22.84 22.84 5.15
N ASN A 92 -21.60 22.43 5.43
CA ASN A 92 -20.47 22.44 4.49
C ASN A 92 -19.76 21.08 4.53
N PRO A 93 -20.33 20.06 3.86
CA PRO A 93 -19.80 18.70 3.89
C PRO A 93 -18.40 18.65 3.27
N ARG A 94 -17.44 18.05 3.98
CA ARG A 94 -16.06 17.82 3.51
C ARG A 94 -15.85 16.33 3.34
N PRO A 95 -15.43 15.84 2.17
CA PRO A 95 -15.41 14.40 1.86
C PRO A 95 -14.61 13.59 2.90
N PRO A 96 -14.98 12.31 3.13
CA PRO A 96 -14.30 11.49 4.10
C PRO A 96 -12.83 11.33 3.70
N LYS A 97 -11.93 11.42 4.68
CA LYS A 97 -10.47 11.31 4.43
C LYS A 97 -9.88 10.14 5.20
N MET A 98 -8.91 9.47 4.57
CA MET A 98 -8.13 8.41 5.19
C MET A 98 -6.67 8.50 4.72
N PHE A 99 -5.77 7.82 5.43
CA PHE A 99 -4.34 7.88 5.13
C PHE A 99 -3.78 6.49 4.84
N CYS A 100 -3.10 6.36 3.71
CA CYS A 100 -2.42 5.15 3.27
C CYS A 100 -0.93 5.25 3.56
N GLY A 101 -0.39 4.32 4.34
CA GLY A 101 1.05 4.22 4.63
C GLY A 101 1.85 3.64 3.46
N GLU A 102 3.14 3.96 3.40
CA GLU A 102 4.07 3.42 2.40
C GLU A 102 4.21 1.88 2.44
N ASP A 103 3.81 1.26 3.55
CA ASP A 103 3.76 -0.18 3.73
C ASP A 103 2.48 -0.83 3.16
N GLY A 104 1.60 -0.04 2.54
CA GLY A 104 0.34 -0.48 1.94
C GLY A 104 -0.78 -0.69 2.94
N GLN A 105 -0.64 -0.19 4.17
CA GLN A 105 -1.68 -0.28 5.21
C GLN A 105 -2.44 1.04 5.35
N TRP A 106 -3.75 0.94 5.55
CA TRP A 106 -4.57 2.09 5.95
C TRP A 106 -4.34 2.40 7.43
N VAL A 107 -4.44 3.67 7.83
CA VAL A 107 -4.61 4.02 9.25
C VAL A 107 -5.94 3.45 9.79
N ASP A 108 -6.04 3.24 11.09
CA ASP A 108 -7.21 2.56 11.67
C ASP A 108 -8.53 3.33 11.50
N GLN A 109 -8.51 4.66 11.52
CA GLN A 109 -9.74 5.45 11.46
C GLN A 109 -9.68 6.57 10.41
N PRO A 110 -10.79 6.82 9.69
CA PRO A 110 -10.92 7.98 8.82
C PRO A 110 -11.06 9.28 9.66
N THR A 111 -10.60 10.40 9.10
CA THR A 111 -10.67 11.72 9.75
C THR A 111 -12.11 12.23 9.86
N THR A 112 -12.95 11.88 8.89
CA THR A 112 -14.35 12.29 8.79
C THR A 112 -15.16 11.11 8.26
N THR A 113 -16.37 10.93 8.79
CA THR A 113 -17.27 9.81 8.47
C THR A 113 -18.57 10.29 7.82
N CYS A 114 -19.29 9.37 7.19
CA CYS A 114 -20.63 9.60 6.69
C CYS A 114 -21.67 9.03 7.67
N THR A 115 -22.91 9.49 7.54
CA THR A 115 -24.06 9.01 8.31
C THR A 115 -25.18 8.60 7.36
N CYS A 116 -25.93 7.55 7.71
CA CYS A 116 -27.09 7.15 6.91
C CYS A 116 -28.11 8.28 6.82
N LEU A 117 -28.74 8.40 5.65
CA LEU A 117 -29.84 9.32 5.41
C LEU A 117 -31.06 8.90 6.24
N PRO A 118 -31.99 9.84 6.52
CA PRO A 118 -33.25 9.50 7.18
C PRO A 118 -33.99 8.36 6.48
N GLY A 119 -34.43 7.36 7.24
CA GLY A 119 -35.07 6.16 6.71
C GLY A 119 -34.13 4.99 6.42
N PHE A 120 -32.82 5.16 6.63
CA PHE A 120 -31.82 4.09 6.50
C PHE A 120 -31.03 3.92 7.80
N GLU A 121 -30.57 2.71 8.06
CA GLU A 121 -29.71 2.35 9.19
C GLU A 121 -28.41 1.68 8.74
N ALA A 122 -27.37 1.81 9.56
CA ALA A 122 -26.09 1.19 9.27
C ALA A 122 -26.20 -0.33 9.44
N SER A 123 -25.75 -1.08 8.43
CA SER A 123 -25.72 -2.53 8.47
C SER A 123 -24.34 -3.08 8.11
N HIS A 124 -24.15 -4.39 8.35
CA HIS A 124 -22.88 -5.08 8.10
C HIS A 124 -21.65 -4.44 8.79
N GLY A 125 -21.84 -3.83 9.97
CA GLY A 125 -20.76 -3.17 10.69
C GLY A 125 -20.29 -1.87 10.03
N GLU A 126 -21.23 -0.99 9.67
CA GLU A 126 -20.99 0.31 9.02
C GLU A 126 -20.40 0.22 7.59
N LEU A 127 -20.73 -0.85 6.86
CA LEU A 127 -20.32 -1.01 5.46
C LEU A 127 -21.36 -0.51 4.46
N GLU A 128 -22.63 -0.40 4.86
CA GLU A 128 -23.71 0.08 4.01
C GLU A 128 -24.87 0.66 4.84
N CYS A 129 -25.75 1.43 4.19
CA CYS A 129 -26.99 1.95 4.76
C CYS A 129 -28.20 1.29 4.08
N ARG A 130 -29.07 0.65 4.86
CA ARG A 130 -30.25 -0.08 4.39
C ARG A 130 -31.53 0.36 5.08
#